data_AF-A0A5C7N553-F1
#
_entry.id   AF-A0A5C7N553-F1
#
_cell.length_a   1.000
_cell.length_b   1.000
_cell.length_c   1.000
_cell.angle_alpha   90.00
_cell.angle_beta   90.00
_cell.angle_gamma   90.00
#
_symmetry.space_group_name_H-M   'P 1'
#
loop_
_entity.id
_entity.type
_entity.pdbx_description
1 polymer ?
#
loop_
_entity_poly.entity_id
_entity_poly.type
_entity_poly.pdbx_seq_one_letter_code
_entity_poly.pdbx_strand_id
1 'polypeptide(L)'
;MSGPSTACPSCGRPLALAQPDDLGMLTCECGFSTYTGYLQEFEYVTQRRQWLWDRVIEQSGPPDPTTARQYGVWPAQQRTPQPAVHRGASTQILLVSLGAGLLILAGLVFVAVAWDLIGAYGQLAMMLLVTVLTGGVAWFTRTRTPRTAQALAVVSFALAVILVTAAPSLGLVPDQWSEPQRPYWLITSAALMAAGLGLGRASGLQAWSALGWLLAPFVLAAAFGVAAGWVDSGHLEMTLAAVAFLALSLALFTVKPWAATVISAALSLSVAVVLTLALLQMTPPVGAIVTIAAALLAILLLSRRIAAAEFIGWPLFALWLTLLLGLLPTSPFTSVAAAVIGAGLMVGLAARSVPLAVASGWTLWTSWIMSAPDDVWIVLAIAAVAQFGLATRRTAAPVAWVGALSAEAALLMRWDSTPLFEGPTLALAGLLLGAGLLQWRAGEHRSSIVYGPAVTMALLPSAFMAWVDVWSVPSLVRFGVVMTAGIGLLLLGVKRRMLGLVVPSTIAVSIAATAQIFAGLDLLPRWLALGIAGAILLLVGARIEWVRGKRQETSAWLQSLH
;
A
#
# COMPACT_ATOMS: atom_id res chain seq x y z
N MET A 1 31.96 18.57 -51.48
CA MET A 1 32.06 18.19 -50.06
C MET A 1 33.33 18.83 -49.52
N SER A 2 33.22 19.94 -48.81
CA SER A 2 34.33 20.57 -48.11
C SER A 2 34.70 19.69 -46.91
N GLY A 3 35.96 19.24 -46.82
CA GLY A 3 36.42 18.41 -45.72
C GLY A 3 36.39 19.12 -44.36
N PRO A 4 36.51 18.37 -43.25
CA PRO A 4 36.53 18.90 -41.88
C PRO A 4 37.65 19.93 -41.71
N SER A 5 37.31 21.17 -41.31
CA SER A 5 38.25 22.29 -41.14
C SER A 5 38.76 22.45 -39.70
N THR A 6 38.78 21.36 -38.94
CA THR A 6 39.28 21.34 -37.56
C THR A 6 40.81 21.50 -37.50
N ALA A 7 41.29 22.39 -36.64
CA ALA A 7 42.72 22.55 -36.36
C ALA A 7 43.22 21.45 -35.43
N CYS A 8 44.46 21.00 -35.64
CA CYS A 8 45.13 20.04 -34.77
C CYS A 8 45.30 20.64 -33.36
N PRO A 9 44.87 19.95 -32.30
CA PRO A 9 44.97 20.49 -30.94
C PRO A 9 46.43 20.63 -30.44
N SER A 10 47.37 19.91 -31.06
CA SER A 10 48.78 19.94 -30.65
C SER A 10 49.59 21.05 -31.32
N CYS A 11 49.30 21.42 -32.57
CA CYS A 11 50.11 22.37 -33.34
C CYS A 11 49.31 23.50 -34.01
N GLY A 12 47.98 23.51 -33.89
CA GLY A 12 47.10 24.54 -34.45
C GLY A 12 46.97 24.55 -35.98
N ARG A 13 47.67 23.67 -36.70
CA ARG A 13 47.56 23.55 -38.17
C ARG A 13 46.25 22.88 -38.57
N PRO A 14 45.64 23.25 -39.70
CA PRO A 14 44.42 22.59 -40.19
C PRO A 14 44.67 21.10 -40.45
N LEU A 15 43.78 20.23 -39.97
CA LEU A 15 43.81 18.78 -40.24
C LEU A 15 43.25 18.43 -41.62
N ALA A 16 42.64 19.40 -42.32
CA ALA A 16 42.23 19.28 -43.70
C ALA A 16 43.49 19.16 -44.58
N LEU A 17 43.90 17.93 -44.93
CA LEU A 17 44.67 17.53 -46.13
C LEU A 17 45.34 16.13 -46.02
N ALA A 18 45.31 15.44 -44.88
CA ALA A 18 45.79 14.05 -44.82
C ALA A 18 44.71 13.09 -45.33
N GLN A 19 45.02 12.27 -46.35
CA GLN A 19 44.16 11.12 -46.67
C GLN A 19 44.18 10.18 -45.47
N PRO A 20 43.02 9.76 -44.93
CA PRO A 20 43.00 8.78 -43.87
C PRO A 20 43.58 7.45 -44.38
N ASP A 21 44.24 6.72 -43.50
CA ASP A 21 44.70 5.36 -43.81
C ASP A 21 43.53 4.37 -43.93
N ASP A 22 43.81 3.12 -44.31
CA ASP A 22 42.80 2.06 -44.49
C ASP A 22 42.00 1.76 -43.21
N LEU A 23 42.47 2.22 -42.04
CA LEU A 23 41.82 2.08 -40.74
C LEU A 23 41.04 3.34 -40.33
N GLY A 24 41.04 4.40 -41.15
CA GLY A 24 40.34 5.65 -40.89
C GLY A 24 41.05 6.57 -39.90
N MET A 25 42.36 6.41 -39.70
CA MET A 25 43.19 7.27 -38.85
C MET A 25 43.82 8.41 -39.66
N LEU A 26 43.83 9.59 -39.07
CA LEU A 26 44.50 10.79 -39.57
C LEU A 26 45.73 11.08 -38.73
N THR A 27 46.87 11.23 -39.37
CA THR A 27 48.13 11.64 -38.75
C THR A 27 48.51 13.04 -39.22
N CYS A 28 48.78 13.94 -38.28
CA CYS A 28 49.31 15.26 -38.54
C CYS A 28 50.85 15.21 -38.61
N GLU A 29 51.47 16.12 -39.36
CA GLU A 29 52.93 16.24 -39.49
C GLU A 29 53.66 16.41 -38.14
N CYS A 30 52.97 16.90 -37.11
CA CYS A 30 53.50 17.02 -35.75
C CYS A 30 53.50 15.70 -34.95
N GLY A 31 53.06 14.59 -35.55
CA GLY A 31 52.98 13.27 -34.91
C GLY A 31 51.66 12.96 -34.20
N PHE A 32 50.70 13.89 -34.19
CA PHE A 32 49.37 13.67 -33.59
C PHE A 32 48.51 12.77 -34.49
N SER A 33 48.01 11.66 -33.95
CA SER A 33 47.12 10.72 -34.65
C SER A 33 45.72 10.70 -34.04
N THR A 34 44.67 10.75 -34.86
CA THR A 34 43.28 10.64 -34.39
C THR A 34 42.39 9.90 -35.38
N TYR A 35 41.35 9.25 -34.89
CA TYR A 35 40.33 8.62 -35.73
C TYR A 35 39.44 9.69 -36.39
N THR A 36 39.19 9.54 -37.70
CA THR A 36 38.34 10.43 -38.51
C THR A 36 36.93 10.59 -37.94
N GLY A 37 36.33 9.51 -37.43
CA GLY A 37 34.97 9.56 -36.87
C GLY A 37 34.86 10.44 -35.63
N TYR A 38 35.92 10.54 -34.80
CA TYR A 38 35.91 11.44 -33.65
C TYR A 38 35.99 12.91 -34.06
N LEU A 39 36.70 13.23 -35.13
CA LEU A 39 36.71 14.59 -35.68
C LEU A 39 35.36 14.96 -36.28
N GLN A 40 34.72 14.04 -36.99
CA GLN A 40 33.37 14.25 -37.54
C GLN A 40 32.33 14.49 -36.43
N GLU A 41 32.35 13.68 -35.37
CA GLU A 41 31.45 13.86 -34.22
C GLU A 41 31.74 15.18 -33.49
N PHE A 42 33.02 15.52 -33.30
CA PHE A 42 33.41 16.78 -32.66
C PHE A 42 32.93 18.00 -33.47
N GLU A 43 33.06 17.98 -34.80
CA GLU A 43 32.55 19.04 -35.66
C GLU A 43 31.03 19.11 -35.63
N TYR A 44 30.34 17.97 -35.69
CA TYR A 44 28.89 17.91 -35.57
C TYR A 44 28.40 18.53 -34.24
N VAL A 45 29.02 18.17 -33.12
CA VAL A 45 28.69 18.73 -31.80
C VAL A 45 29.02 20.22 -31.74
N THR A 46 30.12 20.67 -32.33
CA THR A 46 30.53 22.08 -32.33
C THR A 46 29.56 22.94 -33.14
N GLN A 47 29.17 22.48 -34.34
CA GLN A 47 28.15 23.14 -35.16
C GLN A 47 26.79 23.16 -34.47
N ARG A 48 26.39 22.04 -33.85
CA ARG A 48 25.14 21.95 -33.08
C ARG A 48 25.14 22.90 -31.88
N ARG A 49 26.26 23.02 -31.16
CA ARG A 49 26.42 23.97 -30.04
C ARG A 49 26.24 25.40 -30.53
N GLN A 50 26.86 25.75 -31.65
CA GLN A 50 26.76 27.10 -32.21
C GLN A 50 25.34 27.42 -32.64
N TRP A 51 24.68 26.51 -33.36
CA TRP A 51 23.28 26.63 -33.76
C TRP A 51 22.33 26.80 -32.55
N LEU A 52 22.54 26.04 -31.47
CA LEU A 52 21.78 26.20 -30.23
C LEU A 52 22.02 27.56 -29.58
N TRP A 53 23.27 28.04 -29.57
CA TRP A 53 23.66 29.29 -28.96
C TRP A 53 23.09 30.51 -29.71
N ASP A 54 23.12 30.49 -31.04
CA ASP A 54 22.52 31.53 -31.88
C ASP A 54 21.02 31.67 -31.58
N ARG A 55 20.30 30.55 -31.43
CA ARG A 55 18.88 30.55 -31.07
C ARG A 55 18.58 31.07 -29.66
N VAL A 56 19.51 30.91 -28.72
CA VAL A 56 19.42 31.49 -27.37
C VAL A 56 19.62 33.01 -27.43
N ILE A 57 20.60 33.48 -28.20
CA ILE A 57 20.86 34.92 -28.39
C ILE A 57 19.68 35.59 -29.09
N GLU A 58 19.13 34.97 -30.13
CA GLU A 58 18.01 35.49 -30.92
C GLU A 58 16.65 35.37 -30.21
N GLN A 59 16.58 34.73 -29.04
CA GLN A 59 15.34 34.45 -28.30
C GLN A 59 14.28 33.75 -29.19
N SER A 60 14.74 32.87 -30.08
CA SER A 60 13.87 32.22 -31.05
C SER A 60 12.82 31.31 -30.38
N GLY A 61 11.61 31.29 -30.95
CA GLY A 61 10.52 30.42 -30.49
C GLY A 61 10.82 28.92 -30.71
N PRO A 62 9.92 28.03 -30.23
CA PRO A 62 10.12 26.58 -30.35
C PRO A 62 10.29 26.18 -31.83
N PRO A 63 11.31 25.37 -32.17
CA PRO A 63 11.48 24.88 -33.53
C PRO A 63 10.30 23.98 -33.92
N ASP A 64 10.02 23.92 -35.23
CA ASP A 64 9.06 22.99 -35.80
C ASP A 64 9.44 21.53 -35.47
N PRO A 65 8.46 20.61 -35.36
CA PRO A 65 8.69 19.25 -34.88
C PRO A 65 9.65 18.43 -35.75
N THR A 66 9.78 18.76 -37.03
CA THR A 66 10.76 18.17 -37.96
C THR A 66 12.18 18.58 -37.60
N THR A 67 12.43 19.88 -37.42
CA THR A 67 13.72 20.41 -36.96
C THR A 67 14.06 19.94 -35.53
N ALA A 68 13.06 19.86 -34.65
CA ALA A 68 13.26 19.39 -33.27
C ALA A 68 13.76 17.94 -33.21
N ARG A 69 13.23 17.05 -34.05
CA ARG A 69 13.72 15.66 -34.16
C ARG A 69 15.10 15.59 -34.79
N GLN A 70 15.35 16.37 -35.84
CA GLN A 70 16.64 16.38 -36.54
C GLN A 70 17.81 16.82 -35.64
N TYR A 71 17.57 17.77 -34.74
CA TYR A 71 18.58 18.30 -33.82
C TYR A 71 18.43 17.78 -32.38
N GLY A 72 17.60 16.76 -32.15
CA GLY A 72 17.43 16.11 -30.85
C GLY A 72 17.05 17.07 -29.70
N VAL A 73 16.25 18.09 -29.99
CA VAL A 73 15.76 19.06 -28.99
C VAL A 73 14.51 18.47 -28.34
N TRP A 74 14.61 18.11 -27.06
CA TRP A 74 13.47 17.57 -26.32
C TRP A 74 12.46 18.68 -26.03
N PRO A 75 11.15 18.45 -26.22
CA PRO A 75 10.15 19.42 -25.80
C PRO A 75 10.26 19.57 -24.28
N ALA A 76 10.62 20.77 -23.82
CA ALA A 76 10.54 21.09 -22.40
C ALA A 76 9.09 20.86 -21.95
N GLN A 77 8.90 20.14 -20.85
CA GLN A 77 7.57 20.01 -20.23
C GLN A 77 7.01 21.42 -20.04
N GLN A 78 5.92 21.73 -20.75
CA GLN A 78 5.19 22.97 -20.51
C GLN A 78 4.80 22.98 -19.04
N ARG A 79 5.45 23.85 -18.24
CA ARG A 79 4.80 24.34 -17.03
C ARG A 79 3.61 25.13 -17.54
N THR A 80 2.46 24.48 -17.61
CA THR A 80 1.19 25.19 -17.67
C THR A 80 1.25 26.21 -16.55
N PRO A 81 1.13 27.53 -16.84
CA PRO A 81 1.02 28.51 -15.78
C PRO A 81 -0.21 28.10 -14.99
N GLN A 82 0.01 27.58 -13.78
CA GLN A 82 -1.07 27.32 -12.85
C GLN A 82 -1.77 28.68 -12.68
N PRO A 83 -3.08 28.79 -12.99
CA PRO A 83 -3.78 30.04 -12.77
C PRO A 83 -3.54 30.44 -11.33
N ALA A 84 -3.09 31.69 -11.11
CA ALA A 84 -2.85 32.22 -9.79
C ALA A 84 -4.12 32.00 -8.96
N VAL A 85 -4.07 31.05 -8.03
CA VAL A 85 -5.17 30.79 -7.11
C VAL A 85 -5.33 32.08 -6.32
N HIS A 86 -6.37 32.84 -6.63
CA HIS A 86 -6.75 34.04 -5.90
C HIS A 86 -7.09 33.59 -4.48
N ARG A 87 -6.12 33.69 -3.55
CA ARG A 87 -6.24 33.33 -2.13
C ARG A 87 -7.09 34.34 -1.33
N GLY A 88 -8.18 34.84 -1.93
CA GLY A 88 -9.21 35.63 -1.26
C GLY A 88 -10.56 34.91 -1.17
N ALA A 89 -10.78 33.84 -1.94
CA ALA A 89 -12.05 33.10 -1.99
C ALA A 89 -12.10 31.87 -1.04
N SER A 90 -11.03 31.60 -0.29
CA SER A 90 -10.90 30.35 0.48
C SER A 90 -11.90 30.26 1.63
N THR A 91 -12.20 31.36 2.33
CA THR A 91 -13.08 31.33 3.51
C THR A 91 -14.56 31.19 3.11
N GLN A 92 -14.95 31.83 2.00
CA GLN A 92 -16.32 31.78 1.49
C GLN A 92 -16.64 30.43 0.81
N ILE A 93 -15.66 29.83 0.12
CA ILE A 93 -15.77 28.46 -0.41
C ILE A 93 -15.71 27.42 0.72
N LEU A 94 -14.96 27.68 1.80
CA LEU A 94 -15.00 26.82 2.99
C LEU A 94 -16.38 26.87 3.66
N LEU A 95 -16.96 28.06 3.83
CA LEU A 95 -18.29 28.23 4.43
C LEU A 95 -19.41 27.60 3.58
N VAL A 96 -19.34 27.72 2.25
CA VAL A 96 -20.32 27.10 1.35
C VAL A 96 -20.15 25.58 1.28
N SER A 97 -18.92 25.07 1.25
CA SER A 97 -18.67 23.62 1.26
C SER A 97 -18.97 22.98 2.62
N LEU A 98 -18.74 23.69 3.72
CA LEU A 98 -19.08 23.27 5.09
C LEU A 98 -20.60 23.35 5.31
N GLY A 99 -21.29 24.37 4.80
CA GLY A 99 -22.74 24.47 4.80
C GLY A 99 -23.42 23.36 3.99
N ALA A 100 -22.92 23.07 2.79
CA ALA A 100 -23.40 21.94 1.98
C ALA A 100 -23.08 20.59 2.64
N GLY A 101 -21.90 20.46 3.25
CA GLY A 101 -21.51 19.28 4.03
C GLY A 101 -22.43 19.04 5.22
N LEU A 102 -22.76 20.08 5.99
CA LEU A 102 -23.69 20.02 7.13
C LEU A 102 -25.12 19.67 6.70
N LEU A 103 -25.58 20.15 5.55
CA LEU A 103 -26.92 19.85 5.03
C LEU A 103 -27.04 18.41 4.54
N ILE A 104 -25.99 17.89 3.90
CA ILE A 104 -25.88 16.47 3.52
C ILE A 104 -25.80 15.60 4.76
N LEU A 105 -25.01 16.00 5.76
CA LEU A 105 -24.89 15.28 7.02
C LEU A 105 -26.21 15.28 7.80
N ALA A 106 -26.90 16.42 7.87
CA ALA A 106 -28.22 16.53 8.49
C ALA A 106 -29.28 15.70 7.76
N GLY A 107 -29.22 15.66 6.42
CA GLY A 107 -30.07 14.78 5.62
C GLY A 107 -29.79 13.29 5.88
N LEU A 108 -28.52 12.90 5.97
CA LEU A 108 -28.11 11.53 6.30
C LEU A 108 -28.52 11.12 7.72
N VAL A 109 -28.34 12.00 8.71
CA VAL A 109 -28.76 11.77 10.11
C VAL A 109 -30.29 11.73 10.21
N PHE A 110 -31.01 12.61 9.52
CA PHE A 110 -32.47 12.58 9.46
C PHE A 110 -32.98 11.30 8.80
N VAL A 111 -32.38 10.88 7.69
CA VAL A 111 -32.72 9.60 7.04
C VAL A 111 -32.41 8.44 7.97
N ALA A 112 -31.26 8.41 8.65
CA ALA A 112 -30.90 7.33 9.58
C ALA A 112 -31.83 7.24 10.80
N VAL A 113 -32.24 8.38 11.38
CA VAL A 113 -33.17 8.43 12.53
C VAL A 113 -34.62 8.16 12.11
N ALA A 114 -35.04 8.67 10.95
CA ALA A 114 -36.36 8.38 10.40
C ALA A 114 -36.45 6.94 9.90
N TRP A 115 -35.34 6.32 9.49
CA TRP A 115 -35.28 4.94 9.02
C TRP A 115 -35.89 4.00 10.07
N ASP A 116 -35.48 4.10 11.33
CA ASP A 116 -35.97 3.24 12.41
C ASP A 116 -37.44 3.51 12.81
N LEU A 117 -37.98 4.69 12.47
CA LEU A 117 -39.38 5.07 12.74
C LEU A 117 -40.33 4.71 11.59
N ILE A 118 -39.79 4.54 10.39
CA ILE A 118 -40.52 4.11 9.21
C ILE A 118 -40.56 2.58 9.27
N GLY A 119 -41.73 2.00 9.55
CA GLY A 119 -41.89 0.53 9.53
C GLY A 119 -41.41 -0.08 8.20
N ALA A 120 -41.05 -1.37 8.19
CA ALA A 120 -40.42 -2.07 7.06
C ALA A 120 -41.02 -1.70 5.68
N TYR A 121 -42.35 -1.67 5.57
CA TYR A 121 -43.06 -1.30 4.33
C TYR A 121 -42.80 0.14 3.86
N GLY A 122 -42.63 1.10 4.76
CA GLY A 122 -42.32 2.48 4.40
C GLY A 122 -40.86 2.67 3.95
N GLN A 123 -39.91 1.91 4.52
CA GLN A 123 -38.50 1.93 4.10
C GLN A 123 -38.38 1.43 2.66
N LEU A 124 -39.11 0.36 2.34
CA LEU A 124 -39.21 -0.19 0.98
C LEU A 124 -39.86 0.78 0.00
N ALA A 125 -40.99 1.40 0.38
CA ALA A 125 -41.67 2.37 -0.47
C ALA A 125 -40.74 3.55 -0.80
N MET A 126 -39.98 4.04 0.18
CA MET A 126 -39.02 5.12 -0.01
C MET A 126 -37.84 4.70 -0.89
N MET A 127 -37.24 3.53 -0.64
CA MET A 127 -36.13 3.02 -1.46
C MET A 127 -36.56 2.73 -2.89
N LEU A 128 -37.77 2.19 -3.09
CA LEU A 128 -38.33 1.93 -4.41
C LEU A 128 -38.59 3.25 -5.16
N LEU A 129 -39.16 4.23 -4.47
CA LEU A 129 -39.40 5.56 -5.03
C LEU A 129 -38.10 6.25 -5.44
N VAL A 130 -37.05 6.20 -4.61
CA VAL A 130 -35.73 6.75 -4.96
C VAL A 130 -35.09 5.98 -6.13
N THR A 131 -35.25 4.66 -6.17
CA THR A 131 -34.75 3.81 -7.28
C THR A 131 -35.43 4.17 -8.61
N VAL A 132 -36.75 4.34 -8.60
CA VAL A 132 -37.53 4.71 -9.78
C VAL A 132 -37.23 6.15 -10.22
N LEU A 133 -37.11 7.09 -9.28
CA LEU A 133 -36.76 8.48 -9.59
C LEU A 133 -35.35 8.58 -10.20
N THR A 134 -34.36 7.94 -9.59
CA THR A 134 -32.98 7.96 -10.11
C THR A 134 -32.88 7.29 -11.49
N GLY A 135 -33.55 6.15 -11.68
CA GLY A 135 -33.62 5.47 -12.99
C GLY A 135 -34.38 6.27 -14.05
N GLY A 136 -35.48 6.93 -13.68
CA GLY A 136 -36.27 7.80 -14.56
C GLY A 136 -35.51 9.06 -14.98
N VAL A 137 -34.78 9.69 -14.05
CA VAL A 137 -33.91 10.83 -14.36
C VAL A 137 -32.74 10.39 -15.24
N ALA A 138 -32.14 9.22 -15.00
CA ALA A 138 -31.11 8.66 -15.88
C ALA A 138 -31.63 8.45 -17.31
N TRP A 139 -32.85 7.93 -17.45
CA TRP A 139 -33.50 7.75 -18.75
C TRP A 139 -33.78 9.08 -19.46
N PHE A 140 -34.30 10.07 -18.73
CA PHE A 140 -34.68 11.35 -19.34
C PHE A 140 -33.47 12.22 -19.71
N THR A 141 -32.39 12.13 -18.94
CA THR A 141 -31.15 12.90 -19.16
C THR A 141 -30.20 12.25 -20.17
N ARG A 142 -30.52 11.05 -20.67
CA ARG A 142 -29.66 10.24 -21.56
C ARG A 142 -29.19 10.97 -22.82
N THR A 143 -30.01 11.86 -23.39
CA THR A 143 -29.69 12.59 -24.63
C THR A 143 -29.00 13.93 -24.39
N ARG A 144 -29.16 14.53 -23.20
CA ARG A 144 -28.63 15.88 -22.90
C ARG A 144 -27.31 15.84 -22.16
N THR A 145 -27.14 14.91 -21.22
CA THR A 145 -25.96 14.80 -20.35
C THR A 145 -25.57 13.33 -20.14
N PRO A 146 -24.88 12.70 -21.11
CA PRO A 146 -24.68 11.25 -21.11
C PRO A 146 -23.84 10.72 -19.93
N ARG A 147 -22.90 11.52 -19.42
CA ARG A 147 -22.05 11.12 -18.27
C ARG A 147 -22.80 11.09 -16.95
N THR A 148 -23.70 12.04 -16.70
CA THR A 148 -24.53 12.05 -15.49
C THR A 148 -25.62 10.98 -15.55
N ALA A 149 -26.17 10.73 -16.75
CA ALA A 149 -27.10 9.62 -16.98
C ALA A 149 -26.48 8.25 -16.68
N GLN A 150 -25.21 8.03 -17.06
CA GLN A 150 -24.49 6.80 -16.73
C GLN A 150 -24.26 6.64 -15.22
N ALA A 151 -23.88 7.72 -14.50
CA ALA A 151 -23.70 7.66 -13.06
C ALA A 151 -25.01 7.37 -12.32
N LEU A 152 -26.11 8.02 -12.70
CA LEU A 152 -27.43 7.78 -12.13
C LEU A 152 -27.96 6.38 -12.45
N ALA A 153 -27.64 5.83 -13.62
CA ALA A 153 -27.96 4.45 -13.98
C ALA A 153 -27.26 3.42 -13.08
N VAL A 154 -26.00 3.66 -12.72
CA VAL A 154 -25.27 2.81 -11.75
C VAL A 154 -25.94 2.89 -10.38
N VAL A 155 -26.26 4.10 -9.91
CA VAL A 155 -26.90 4.32 -8.60
C VAL A 155 -28.27 3.64 -8.55
N SER A 156 -29.11 3.78 -9.58
CA SER A 156 -30.44 3.16 -9.61
C SER A 156 -30.35 1.63 -9.60
N PHE A 157 -29.39 1.05 -10.33
CA PHE A 157 -29.20 -0.40 -10.34
C PHE A 157 -28.69 -0.93 -9.00
N ALA A 158 -27.76 -0.22 -8.36
CA ALA A 158 -27.28 -0.57 -7.02
C ALA A 158 -28.40 -0.53 -5.97
N LEU A 159 -29.25 0.50 -6.02
CA LEU A 159 -30.42 0.59 -5.14
C LEU A 159 -31.42 -0.55 -5.38
N ALA A 160 -31.64 -0.94 -6.64
CA ALA A 160 -32.50 -2.09 -6.97
C ALA A 160 -31.95 -3.42 -6.40
N VAL A 161 -30.63 -3.63 -6.47
CA VAL A 161 -29.97 -4.79 -5.84
C VAL A 161 -30.17 -4.77 -4.32
N ILE A 162 -29.92 -3.63 -3.67
CA ILE A 162 -30.10 -3.47 -2.22
C ILE A 162 -31.54 -3.81 -1.82
N LEU A 163 -32.52 -3.31 -2.58
CA LEU A 163 -33.94 -3.52 -2.33
C LEU A 163 -34.35 -4.99 -2.37
N VAL A 164 -33.81 -5.72 -3.35
CA VAL A 164 -34.00 -7.18 -3.48
C VAL A 164 -33.31 -7.93 -2.33
N THR A 165 -32.08 -7.56 -1.97
CA THR A 165 -31.34 -8.23 -0.90
C THR A 165 -31.93 -7.98 0.48
N ALA A 166 -32.53 -6.82 0.71
CA ALA A 166 -33.12 -6.42 1.98
C ALA A 166 -34.57 -6.90 2.16
N ALA A 167 -35.24 -7.32 1.09
CA ALA A 167 -36.64 -7.76 1.16
C ALA A 167 -36.89 -8.93 2.14
N PRO A 168 -36.01 -9.96 2.26
CA PRO A 168 -36.16 -11.00 3.26
C PRO A 168 -35.96 -10.51 4.70
N SER A 169 -34.93 -9.68 4.95
CA SER A 169 -34.64 -9.17 6.30
C SER A 169 -35.69 -8.19 6.81
N LEU A 170 -36.49 -7.62 5.91
CA LEU A 170 -37.61 -6.74 6.20
C LEU A 170 -38.94 -7.50 6.38
N GLY A 171 -38.94 -8.84 6.32
CA GLY A 171 -40.11 -9.69 6.56
C GLY A 171 -41.16 -9.67 5.43
N LEU A 172 -40.80 -9.21 4.23
CA LEU A 172 -41.72 -9.19 3.08
C LEU A 172 -41.95 -10.57 2.46
N VAL A 173 -41.00 -11.46 2.67
CA VAL A 173 -40.94 -12.79 2.09
C VAL A 173 -40.89 -13.75 3.26
N PRO A 174 -41.72 -14.80 3.31
CA PRO A 174 -41.65 -15.78 4.38
C PRO A 174 -40.22 -16.31 4.51
N ASP A 175 -39.69 -16.42 5.74
CA ASP A 175 -38.28 -16.77 5.98
C ASP A 175 -37.83 -18.04 5.21
N GLN A 176 -38.77 -18.98 5.02
CA GLN A 176 -38.61 -20.23 4.26
C GLN A 176 -38.23 -20.04 2.78
N TRP A 177 -38.50 -18.88 2.19
CA TRP A 177 -38.15 -18.56 0.80
C TRP A 177 -36.75 -17.94 0.68
N SER A 178 -36.19 -17.45 1.79
CA SER A 178 -34.82 -16.89 1.84
C SER A 178 -33.75 -17.96 2.01
N GLU A 179 -34.16 -19.20 2.31
CA GLU A 179 -33.28 -20.37 2.41
C GLU A 179 -32.50 -20.57 1.09
N PRO A 180 -31.19 -20.89 1.15
CA PRO A 180 -30.34 -21.02 -0.04
C PRO A 180 -30.88 -22.01 -1.09
N GLN A 181 -31.63 -23.03 -0.64
CA GLN A 181 -32.19 -24.09 -1.49
C GLN A 181 -33.41 -23.66 -2.30
N ARG A 182 -33.98 -22.48 -2.03
CA ARG A 182 -35.22 -22.01 -2.64
C ARG A 182 -34.94 -21.01 -3.76
N PRO A 183 -35.79 -20.95 -4.80
CA PRO A 183 -35.48 -20.23 -6.04
C PRO A 183 -35.49 -18.71 -5.91
N TYR A 184 -35.66 -18.14 -4.70
CA TYR A 184 -35.76 -16.69 -4.52
C TYR A 184 -34.54 -15.95 -5.06
N TRP A 185 -33.32 -16.40 -4.71
CA TRP A 185 -32.08 -15.79 -5.19
C TRP A 185 -31.90 -15.96 -6.70
N LEU A 186 -32.32 -17.09 -7.26
CA LEU A 186 -32.32 -17.34 -8.71
C LEU A 186 -33.30 -16.41 -9.44
N ILE A 187 -34.55 -16.33 -8.96
CA ILE A 187 -35.62 -15.53 -9.56
C ILE A 187 -35.26 -14.05 -9.53
N THR A 188 -34.79 -13.57 -8.38
CA THR A 188 -34.49 -12.14 -8.20
C THR A 188 -33.23 -11.71 -8.95
N SER A 189 -32.16 -12.52 -8.94
CA SER A 189 -30.97 -12.25 -9.76
C SER A 189 -31.27 -12.33 -11.27
N ALA A 190 -32.09 -13.29 -11.70
CA ALA A 190 -32.52 -13.40 -13.10
C ALA A 190 -33.42 -12.23 -13.52
N ALA A 191 -34.33 -11.79 -12.64
CA ALA A 191 -35.17 -10.62 -12.87
C ALA A 191 -34.34 -9.34 -12.96
N LEU A 192 -33.36 -9.13 -12.08
CA LEU A 192 -32.44 -7.99 -12.14
C LEU A 192 -31.55 -8.04 -13.39
N MET A 193 -31.06 -9.22 -13.78
CA MET A 193 -30.30 -9.41 -15.03
C MET A 193 -31.16 -9.05 -16.25
N ALA A 194 -32.38 -9.57 -16.33
CA ALA A 194 -33.32 -9.29 -17.41
C ALA A 194 -33.70 -7.81 -17.46
N ALA A 195 -33.95 -7.18 -16.31
CA ALA A 195 -34.23 -5.75 -16.21
C ALA A 195 -33.04 -4.90 -16.64
N GLY A 196 -31.82 -5.21 -16.19
CA GLY A 196 -30.60 -4.50 -16.60
C GLY A 196 -30.32 -4.60 -18.10
N LEU A 197 -30.45 -5.81 -18.67
CA LEU A 197 -30.25 -6.04 -20.11
C LEU A 197 -31.36 -5.41 -20.96
N GLY A 198 -32.62 -5.53 -20.53
CA GLY A 198 -33.78 -4.98 -21.22
C GLY A 198 -33.80 -3.45 -21.20
N LEU A 199 -33.65 -2.86 -20.02
CA LEU A 199 -33.58 -1.40 -19.86
C LEU A 199 -32.31 -0.82 -20.49
N GLY A 200 -31.18 -1.51 -20.42
CA GLY A 200 -29.94 -1.11 -21.10
C GLY A 200 -30.09 -1.07 -22.62
N ARG A 201 -30.73 -2.10 -23.22
CA ARG A 201 -31.02 -2.12 -24.67
C ARG A 201 -32.03 -1.06 -25.09
N ALA A 202 -33.10 -0.85 -24.32
CA ALA A 202 -34.14 0.13 -24.66
C ALA A 202 -33.69 1.59 -24.43
N SER A 203 -32.83 1.82 -23.44
CA SER A 203 -32.33 3.17 -23.12
C SER A 203 -31.10 3.58 -23.93
N GLY A 204 -30.29 2.62 -24.42
CA GLY A 204 -28.97 2.87 -25.00
C GLY A 204 -27.87 3.12 -23.95
N LEU A 205 -28.17 2.96 -22.65
CA LEU A 205 -27.22 3.15 -21.56
C LEU A 205 -26.36 1.89 -21.37
N GLN A 206 -25.06 2.01 -21.68
CA GLN A 206 -24.09 0.92 -21.52
C GLN A 206 -23.91 0.45 -20.06
N ALA A 207 -24.19 1.31 -19.07
CA ALA A 207 -24.05 0.98 -17.65
C ALA A 207 -25.04 -0.11 -17.21
N TRP A 208 -26.32 -0.03 -17.60
CA TRP A 208 -27.33 -1.03 -17.23
C TRP A 208 -27.12 -2.37 -17.93
N SER A 209 -26.70 -2.37 -19.20
CA SER A 209 -26.39 -3.61 -19.89
C SER A 209 -25.13 -4.28 -19.32
N ALA A 210 -24.09 -3.50 -18.97
CA ALA A 210 -22.90 -4.03 -18.31
C ALA A 210 -23.20 -4.60 -16.93
N LEU A 211 -23.99 -3.88 -16.11
CA LEU A 211 -24.42 -4.34 -14.79
C LEU A 211 -25.35 -5.56 -14.86
N GLY A 212 -26.22 -5.64 -15.86
CA GLY A 212 -27.01 -6.83 -16.15
C GLY A 212 -26.14 -8.05 -16.45
N TRP A 213 -25.13 -7.91 -17.31
CA TRP A 213 -24.16 -8.98 -17.58
C TRP A 213 -23.32 -9.37 -16.36
N LEU A 214 -23.01 -8.43 -15.47
CA LEU A 214 -22.31 -8.72 -14.22
C LEU A 214 -23.11 -9.61 -13.25
N LEU A 215 -24.44 -9.70 -13.41
CA LEU A 215 -25.27 -10.63 -12.64
C LEU A 215 -25.31 -12.05 -13.22
N ALA A 216 -24.84 -12.28 -14.45
CA ALA A 216 -24.88 -13.60 -15.08
C ALA A 216 -24.18 -14.71 -14.26
N PRO A 217 -23.02 -14.47 -13.58
CA PRO A 217 -22.40 -15.47 -12.73
C PRO A 217 -23.25 -15.81 -11.49
N PHE A 218 -23.97 -14.83 -10.91
CA PHE A 218 -24.92 -15.08 -9.82
C PHE A 218 -26.09 -15.94 -10.28
N VAL A 219 -26.65 -15.66 -11.46
CA VAL A 219 -27.75 -16.45 -12.02
C VAL A 219 -27.29 -17.88 -12.32
N LEU A 220 -26.08 -18.06 -12.88
CA LEU A 220 -25.50 -19.37 -13.13
C LEU A 220 -25.22 -20.15 -11.83
N ALA A 221 -24.67 -19.48 -10.81
CA ALA A 221 -24.41 -20.09 -9.51
C ALA A 221 -25.72 -20.50 -8.80
N ALA A 222 -26.73 -19.64 -8.79
CA ALA A 222 -28.03 -19.93 -8.20
C ALA A 222 -28.78 -21.03 -8.99
N ALA A 223 -28.66 -21.06 -10.33
CA ALA A 223 -29.28 -22.10 -11.16
C ALA A 223 -28.62 -23.47 -10.91
N PHE A 224 -27.29 -23.48 -10.75
CA PHE A 224 -26.56 -24.69 -10.40
C PHE A 224 -26.88 -25.16 -8.98
N GLY A 225 -26.99 -24.24 -8.01
CA GLY A 225 -27.41 -24.52 -6.64
C GLY A 225 -28.77 -25.21 -6.55
N VAL A 226 -29.77 -24.66 -7.25
CA VAL A 226 -31.11 -25.25 -7.36
C VAL A 226 -31.08 -26.60 -8.08
N ALA A 227 -30.26 -26.77 -9.13
CA ALA A 227 -30.12 -28.04 -9.85
C ALA A 227 -29.36 -29.12 -9.05
N ALA A 228 -28.43 -28.73 -8.20
CA ALA A 228 -27.57 -29.60 -7.40
C ALA A 228 -28.17 -29.94 -6.03
N GLY A 229 -29.47 -29.66 -5.79
CA GLY A 229 -30.21 -29.66 -4.52
C GLY A 229 -30.26 -30.95 -3.67
N TRP A 230 -29.14 -31.67 -3.54
CA TRP A 230 -28.94 -32.88 -2.75
C TRP A 230 -27.64 -32.84 -1.91
N VAL A 231 -26.87 -31.75 -1.95
CA VAL A 231 -25.65 -31.57 -1.14
C VAL A 231 -25.67 -30.16 -0.55
N ASP A 232 -25.30 -30.03 0.73
CA ASP A 232 -25.30 -28.81 1.56
C ASP A 232 -25.06 -27.51 0.75
N SER A 233 -26.15 -26.80 0.45
CA SER A 233 -26.25 -25.92 -0.72
C SER A 233 -25.57 -24.55 -0.58
N GLY A 234 -25.48 -24.01 0.64
CA GLY A 234 -24.93 -22.66 0.85
C GLY A 234 -23.43 -22.55 0.54
N HIS A 235 -22.63 -23.56 0.91
CA HIS A 235 -21.19 -23.57 0.68
C HIS A 235 -20.88 -23.78 -0.81
N LEU A 236 -21.62 -24.67 -1.47
CA LEU A 236 -21.41 -24.99 -2.89
C LEU A 236 -21.79 -23.82 -3.82
N GLU A 237 -22.89 -23.13 -3.52
CA GLU A 237 -23.33 -21.98 -4.33
C GLU A 237 -22.37 -20.80 -4.24
N MET A 238 -21.95 -20.43 -3.03
CA MET A 238 -21.02 -19.31 -2.82
C MET A 238 -19.63 -19.60 -3.42
N THR A 239 -19.18 -20.86 -3.37
CA THR A 239 -17.91 -21.27 -4.00
C THR A 239 -17.96 -21.22 -5.51
N LEU A 240 -19.02 -21.76 -6.11
CA LEU A 240 -19.20 -21.71 -7.56
C LEU A 240 -19.35 -20.27 -8.05
N ALA A 241 -20.07 -19.42 -7.32
CA ALA A 241 -20.16 -17.99 -7.62
C ALA A 241 -18.77 -17.32 -7.57
N ALA A 242 -18.00 -17.54 -6.50
CA ALA A 242 -16.67 -16.96 -6.35
C ALA A 242 -15.71 -17.41 -7.46
N VAL A 243 -15.69 -18.71 -7.80
CA VAL A 243 -14.89 -19.25 -8.91
C VAL A 243 -15.35 -18.70 -10.26
N ALA A 244 -16.66 -18.59 -10.49
CA ALA A 244 -17.21 -18.04 -11.73
C ALA A 244 -16.87 -16.55 -11.92
N PHE A 245 -16.95 -15.75 -10.85
CA PHE A 245 -16.52 -14.34 -10.87
C PHE A 245 -15.02 -14.19 -11.11
N LEU A 246 -14.21 -15.09 -10.54
CA LEU A 246 -12.77 -15.12 -10.77
C LEU A 246 -12.43 -15.51 -12.21
N ALA A 247 -13.13 -16.50 -12.77
CA ALA A 247 -12.99 -16.91 -14.17
C ALA A 247 -13.46 -15.81 -15.14
N LEU A 248 -14.56 -15.12 -14.83
CA LEU A 248 -15.06 -13.99 -15.61
C LEU A 248 -14.06 -12.83 -15.60
N SER A 249 -13.51 -12.49 -14.43
CA SER A 249 -12.48 -11.46 -14.30
C SER A 249 -11.25 -11.80 -15.16
N LEU A 250 -10.77 -13.04 -15.07
CA LEU A 250 -9.65 -13.54 -15.87
C LEU A 250 -9.94 -13.43 -17.37
N ALA A 251 -11.12 -13.87 -17.81
CA ALA A 251 -11.53 -13.77 -19.20
C ALA A 251 -11.56 -12.31 -19.68
N LEU A 252 -12.15 -11.39 -18.90
CA LEU A 252 -12.22 -9.97 -19.24
C LEU A 252 -10.84 -9.30 -19.32
N PHE A 253 -9.88 -9.69 -18.46
CA PHE A 253 -8.50 -9.21 -18.55
C PHE A 253 -7.77 -9.70 -19.82
N THR A 254 -8.22 -10.79 -20.45
CA THR A 254 -7.60 -11.32 -21.68
C THR A 254 -8.15 -10.71 -22.97
N VAL A 255 -9.29 -10.02 -22.93
CA VAL A 255 -9.96 -9.44 -24.11
C VAL A 255 -9.41 -8.04 -24.44
N LYS A 256 -9.07 -7.79 -25.72
CA LYS A 256 -8.78 -6.44 -26.25
C LYS A 256 -10.06 -5.78 -26.79
N PRO A 257 -10.27 -4.46 -26.65
CA PRO A 257 -9.36 -3.46 -26.07
C PRO A 257 -9.44 -3.36 -24.53
N TRP A 258 -8.27 -3.33 -23.89
CA TRP A 258 -8.09 -3.36 -22.42
C TRP A 258 -8.80 -2.23 -21.65
N ALA A 259 -8.86 -1.01 -22.19
CA ALA A 259 -9.36 0.14 -21.43
C ALA A 259 -10.85 0.03 -21.04
N ALA A 260 -11.66 -0.67 -21.83
CA ALA A 260 -13.08 -0.86 -21.55
C ALA A 260 -13.37 -2.07 -20.65
N THR A 261 -12.51 -3.11 -20.70
CA THR A 261 -12.71 -4.37 -19.98
C THR A 261 -12.08 -4.37 -18.59
N VAL A 262 -11.08 -3.53 -18.33
CA VAL A 262 -10.37 -3.47 -17.03
C VAL A 262 -11.30 -3.09 -15.86
N ILE A 263 -12.24 -2.16 -16.04
CA ILE A 263 -13.18 -1.77 -14.98
C ILE A 263 -14.10 -2.94 -14.62
N SER A 264 -14.65 -3.63 -15.63
CA SER A 264 -15.50 -4.81 -15.42
C SER A 264 -14.73 -6.00 -14.84
N ALA A 265 -13.46 -6.16 -15.23
CA ALA A 265 -12.58 -7.18 -14.69
C ALA A 265 -12.22 -6.90 -13.21
N ALA A 266 -12.00 -5.63 -12.86
CA ALA A 266 -11.76 -5.21 -11.47
C ALA A 266 -13.00 -5.37 -10.59
N LEU A 267 -14.19 -5.03 -11.11
CA LEU A 267 -15.46 -5.23 -10.40
C LEU A 267 -15.74 -6.72 -10.15
N SER A 268 -15.58 -7.57 -11.16
CA SER A 268 -15.74 -9.03 -11.01
C SER A 268 -14.73 -9.64 -10.03
N LEU A 269 -13.48 -9.18 -10.06
CA LEU A 269 -12.46 -9.58 -9.08
C LEU A 269 -12.86 -9.18 -7.65
N SER A 270 -13.38 -7.96 -7.48
CA SER A 270 -13.82 -7.45 -6.18
C SER A 270 -14.93 -8.32 -5.58
N VAL A 271 -15.89 -8.74 -6.41
CA VAL A 271 -16.97 -9.65 -5.98
C VAL A 271 -16.40 -11.03 -5.58
N ALA A 272 -15.46 -11.58 -6.35
CA ALA A 272 -14.79 -12.84 -6.00
C ALA A 272 -14.05 -12.75 -4.65
N VAL A 273 -13.41 -11.61 -4.35
CA VAL A 273 -12.75 -11.35 -3.07
C VAL A 273 -13.75 -11.31 -1.92
N VAL A 274 -14.86 -10.56 -2.08
CA VAL A 274 -15.91 -10.47 -1.05
C VAL A 274 -16.51 -11.84 -0.74
N LEU A 275 -16.81 -12.62 -1.78
CA LEU A 275 -17.33 -13.99 -1.60
C LEU A 275 -16.30 -14.90 -0.92
N THR A 276 -15.02 -14.77 -1.27
CA THR A 276 -13.94 -15.54 -0.61
C THR A 276 -13.80 -15.15 0.87
N LEU A 277 -13.94 -13.86 1.21
CA LEU A 277 -13.96 -13.40 2.60
C LEU A 277 -15.17 -13.95 3.38
N ALA A 278 -16.34 -14.04 2.75
CA ALA A 278 -17.50 -14.68 3.36
C ALA A 278 -17.28 -16.18 3.58
N LEU A 279 -16.69 -16.88 2.60
CA LEU A 279 -16.35 -18.30 2.71
C LEU A 279 -15.30 -18.59 3.79
N LEU A 280 -14.43 -17.63 4.11
CA LEU A 280 -13.46 -17.75 5.22
C LEU A 280 -14.14 -17.76 6.60
N GLN A 281 -15.35 -17.21 6.72
CA GLN A 281 -16.12 -17.21 7.97
C GLN A 281 -16.88 -18.53 8.20
N MET A 282 -16.92 -19.42 7.18
CA MET A 282 -17.59 -20.71 7.27
C MET A 282 -16.67 -21.78 7.88
N THR A 283 -17.23 -22.68 8.69
CA THR A 283 -16.49 -23.78 9.34
C THR A 283 -17.03 -25.13 8.90
N PRO A 284 -16.25 -25.97 8.17
CA PRO A 284 -14.89 -25.71 7.67
C PRO A 284 -14.85 -24.79 6.44
N PRO A 285 -13.78 -23.99 6.24
CA PRO A 285 -13.67 -23.02 5.14
C PRO A 285 -13.28 -23.67 3.80
N VAL A 286 -13.83 -24.85 3.48
CA VAL A 286 -13.51 -25.64 2.28
C VAL A 286 -13.69 -24.81 1.02
N GLY A 287 -14.70 -23.95 1.02
CA GLY A 287 -14.97 -23.09 -0.11
C GLY A 287 -13.90 -22.05 -0.40
N ALA A 288 -13.36 -21.40 0.64
CA ALA A 288 -12.26 -20.45 0.49
C ALA A 288 -10.98 -21.15 0.00
N ILE A 289 -10.75 -22.41 0.42
CA ILE A 289 -9.61 -23.21 -0.04
C ILE A 289 -9.68 -23.42 -1.56
N VAL A 290 -10.87 -23.77 -2.09
CA VAL A 290 -11.08 -24.00 -3.53
C VAL A 290 -10.94 -22.70 -4.33
N THR A 291 -11.52 -21.59 -3.86
CA THR A 291 -11.44 -20.31 -4.59
C THR A 291 -10.02 -19.75 -4.63
N ILE A 292 -9.29 -19.84 -3.52
CA ILE A 292 -7.88 -19.42 -3.46
C ILE A 292 -7.01 -20.33 -4.34
N ALA A 293 -7.26 -21.64 -4.38
CA ALA A 293 -6.56 -22.53 -5.31
C ALA A 293 -6.78 -22.14 -6.78
N ALA A 294 -8.02 -21.83 -7.16
CA ALA A 294 -8.35 -21.34 -8.49
C ALA A 294 -7.66 -19.99 -8.80
N ALA A 295 -7.60 -19.09 -7.82
CA ALA A 295 -6.86 -17.83 -7.93
C ALA A 295 -5.37 -18.05 -8.17
N LEU A 296 -4.75 -18.96 -7.43
CA LEU A 296 -3.33 -19.33 -7.59
C LEU A 296 -3.05 -19.93 -8.96
N LEU A 297 -3.92 -20.79 -9.46
CA LEU A 297 -3.81 -21.34 -10.83
C LEU A 297 -3.88 -20.22 -11.87
N ALA A 298 -4.82 -19.28 -11.73
CA ALA A 298 -4.96 -18.13 -12.62
C ALA A 298 -3.71 -17.25 -12.59
N ILE A 299 -3.16 -16.96 -11.41
CA ILE A 299 -1.92 -16.20 -11.24
C ILE A 299 -0.74 -16.93 -11.89
N LEU A 300 -0.66 -18.25 -11.76
CA LEU A 300 0.39 -19.07 -12.37
C LEU A 300 0.33 -19.01 -13.91
N LEU A 301 -0.88 -19.05 -14.49
CA LEU A 301 -1.09 -18.88 -15.93
C LEU A 301 -0.74 -17.46 -16.42
N LEU A 302 -1.00 -16.44 -15.60
CA LEU A 302 -0.71 -15.03 -15.89
C LEU A 302 0.73 -14.61 -15.58
N SER A 303 1.48 -15.39 -14.79
CA SER A 303 2.79 -15.03 -14.24
C SER A 303 3.81 -14.63 -15.31
N ARG A 304 3.74 -15.24 -16.50
CA ARG A 304 4.60 -14.91 -17.65
C ARG A 304 4.36 -13.51 -18.23
N ARG A 305 3.21 -12.89 -17.91
CA ARG A 305 2.80 -11.57 -18.45
C ARG A 305 2.92 -10.43 -17.44
N ILE A 306 2.97 -10.74 -16.13
CA ILE A 306 2.90 -9.72 -15.07
C ILE A 306 4.02 -9.98 -14.05
N ALA A 307 5.06 -9.15 -14.07
CA ALA A 307 6.19 -9.25 -13.14
C ALA A 307 5.78 -9.13 -11.65
N ALA A 308 4.66 -8.45 -11.36
CA ALA A 308 4.12 -8.32 -10.00
C ALA A 308 3.32 -9.55 -9.52
N ALA A 309 3.07 -10.54 -10.38
CA ALA A 309 2.25 -11.72 -10.03
C ALA A 309 2.86 -12.52 -8.86
N GLU A 310 4.18 -12.56 -8.76
CA GLU A 310 4.87 -13.27 -7.68
C GLU A 310 4.61 -12.65 -6.30
N PHE A 311 4.54 -11.31 -6.21
CA PHE A 311 4.28 -10.60 -4.93
C PHE A 311 2.88 -10.83 -4.39
N ILE A 312 1.93 -11.25 -5.24
CA ILE A 312 0.55 -11.58 -4.84
C ILE A 312 0.41 -13.10 -4.66
N GLY A 313 1.00 -13.89 -5.56
CA GLY A 313 0.87 -15.35 -5.57
C GLY A 313 1.47 -16.03 -4.34
N TRP A 314 2.65 -15.62 -3.89
CA TRP A 314 3.30 -16.27 -2.74
C TRP A 314 2.60 -16.02 -1.39
N PRO A 315 2.15 -14.79 -1.07
CA PRO A 315 1.31 -14.56 0.11
C PRO A 315 -0.04 -15.29 0.03
N LEU A 316 -0.67 -15.34 -1.15
CA LEU A 316 -1.91 -16.13 -1.33
C LEU A 316 -1.67 -17.63 -1.14
N PHE A 317 -0.52 -18.14 -1.59
CA PHE A 317 -0.13 -19.54 -1.39
C PHE A 317 0.12 -19.84 0.10
N ALA A 318 0.76 -18.91 0.81
CA ALA A 318 0.91 -19.00 2.26
C ALA A 318 -0.44 -19.04 2.98
N LEU A 319 -1.38 -18.16 2.61
CA LEU A 319 -2.76 -18.19 3.14
C LEU A 319 -3.46 -19.51 2.82
N TRP A 320 -3.38 -20.00 1.59
CA TRP A 320 -3.95 -21.28 1.19
C TRP A 320 -3.42 -22.44 2.03
N LEU A 321 -2.11 -22.44 2.31
CA LEU A 321 -1.47 -23.46 3.13
C LEU A 321 -1.96 -23.40 4.59
N THR A 322 -2.18 -22.20 5.15
CA THR A 322 -2.78 -22.09 6.50
C THR A 322 -4.18 -22.66 6.58
N LEU A 323 -5.00 -22.45 5.55
CA LEU A 323 -6.36 -22.99 5.52
C LEU A 323 -6.35 -24.51 5.42
N LEU A 324 -5.43 -25.09 4.65
CA LEU A 324 -5.24 -26.54 4.61
C LEU A 324 -4.79 -27.12 5.95
N LEU A 325 -3.86 -26.45 6.63
CA LEU A 325 -3.43 -26.86 7.97
C LEU A 325 -4.60 -26.74 8.97
N GLY A 326 -5.46 -25.74 8.82
CA GLY A 326 -6.65 -25.54 9.65
C GLY A 326 -7.73 -26.63 9.50
N LEU A 327 -7.62 -27.50 8.49
CA LEU A 327 -8.46 -28.71 8.39
C LEU A 327 -7.99 -29.84 9.32
N LEU A 328 -6.76 -29.77 9.83
CA LEU A 328 -6.23 -30.73 10.80
C LEU A 328 -6.67 -30.34 12.22
N PRO A 329 -6.77 -31.30 13.14
CA PRO A 329 -7.02 -31.01 14.55
C PRO A 329 -6.00 -30.00 15.10
N THR A 330 -6.49 -28.98 15.80
CA THR A 330 -5.63 -28.01 16.48
C THR A 330 -4.87 -28.72 17.59
N SER A 331 -3.55 -28.70 17.49
CA SER A 331 -2.65 -29.31 18.46
C SER A 331 -1.32 -28.58 18.42
N PRO A 332 -0.50 -28.67 19.49
CA PRO A 332 0.83 -28.08 19.49
C PRO A 332 1.69 -28.57 18.32
N PHE A 333 1.48 -29.81 17.86
CA PHE A 333 2.16 -30.37 16.70
C PHE A 333 1.78 -29.67 15.39
N THR A 334 0.49 -29.37 15.18
CA THR A 334 0.06 -28.64 13.98
C THR A 334 0.53 -27.18 14.02
N SER A 335 0.60 -26.57 15.21
CA SER A 335 1.20 -25.24 15.41
C SER A 335 2.71 -25.22 15.12
N VAL A 336 3.46 -26.22 15.57
CA VAL A 336 4.89 -26.39 15.22
C VAL A 336 5.04 -26.58 13.70
N ALA A 337 4.21 -27.42 13.08
CA ALA A 337 4.25 -27.64 11.63
C ALA A 337 3.99 -26.35 10.86
N ALA A 338 2.95 -25.59 11.21
CA ALA A 338 2.65 -24.29 10.62
C ALA A 338 3.84 -23.32 10.74
N ALA A 339 4.43 -23.24 11.93
CA ALA A 339 5.56 -22.36 12.19
C ALA A 339 6.79 -22.74 11.34
N VAL A 340 7.12 -24.03 11.27
CA VAL A 340 8.24 -24.56 10.47
C VAL A 340 8.00 -24.37 8.97
N ILE A 341 6.78 -24.58 8.48
CA ILE A 341 6.45 -24.36 7.07
C ILE A 341 6.59 -22.88 6.71
N GLY A 342 6.10 -21.96 7.56
CA GLY A 342 6.32 -20.52 7.38
C GLY A 342 7.80 -20.14 7.36
N ALA A 343 8.61 -20.73 8.25
CA ALA A 343 10.06 -20.53 8.27
C ALA A 343 10.73 -21.04 7.00
N GLY A 344 10.38 -22.26 6.55
CA GLY A 344 10.89 -22.85 5.31
C GLY A 344 10.52 -22.03 4.07
N LEU A 345 9.28 -21.54 4.02
CA LEU A 345 8.79 -20.69 2.95
C LEU A 345 9.54 -19.35 2.91
N MET A 346 9.76 -18.72 4.06
CA MET A 346 10.56 -17.50 4.16
C MET A 346 12.02 -17.74 3.72
N VAL A 347 12.68 -18.78 4.22
CA VAL A 347 14.09 -19.08 3.87
C VAL A 347 14.24 -19.43 2.39
N GLY A 348 13.31 -20.21 1.83
CA GLY A 348 13.30 -20.59 0.41
C GLY A 348 13.12 -19.39 -0.52
N LEU A 349 12.16 -18.50 -0.19
CA LEU A 349 11.86 -17.32 -1.01
C LEU A 349 12.90 -16.21 -0.86
N ALA A 350 13.65 -16.19 0.24
CA ALA A 350 14.66 -15.19 0.49
C ALA A 350 15.80 -15.19 -0.54
N ALA A 351 15.99 -16.28 -1.28
CA ALA A 351 16.92 -16.33 -2.40
C ALA A 351 16.44 -15.48 -3.61
N ARG A 352 15.11 -15.34 -3.79
CA ARG A 352 14.52 -14.51 -4.84
C ARG A 352 14.38 -13.06 -4.38
N SER A 353 13.69 -12.83 -3.26
CA SER A 353 13.63 -11.50 -2.65
C SER A 353 13.25 -11.57 -1.17
N VAL A 354 13.95 -10.78 -0.36
CA VAL A 354 13.71 -10.69 1.08
C VAL A 354 12.32 -10.14 1.41
N PRO A 355 11.81 -9.07 0.75
CA PRO A 355 10.48 -8.55 1.06
C PRO A 355 9.36 -9.56 0.80
N LEU A 356 9.45 -10.32 -0.29
CA LEU A 356 8.47 -11.34 -0.65
C LEU A 356 8.51 -12.50 0.36
N ALA A 357 9.72 -12.94 0.73
CA ALA A 357 9.91 -13.96 1.76
C ALA A 357 9.27 -13.58 3.09
N VAL A 358 9.53 -12.35 3.56
CA VAL A 358 8.97 -11.84 4.82
C VAL A 358 7.46 -11.73 4.71
N ALA A 359 6.93 -11.18 3.62
CA ALA A 359 5.48 -11.04 3.42
C ALA A 359 4.79 -12.40 3.45
N SER A 360 5.28 -13.39 2.70
CA SER A 360 4.63 -14.70 2.64
C SER A 360 4.78 -15.51 3.94
N GLY A 361 5.95 -15.46 4.59
CA GLY A 361 6.14 -16.08 5.91
C GLY A 361 5.21 -15.50 6.97
N TRP A 362 5.10 -14.16 7.03
CA TRP A 362 4.19 -13.49 7.96
C TRP A 362 2.72 -13.73 7.65
N THR A 363 2.30 -13.75 6.37
CA THR A 363 0.91 -14.11 6.03
C THR A 363 0.54 -15.48 6.57
N LEU A 364 1.44 -16.47 6.49
CA LEU A 364 1.21 -17.79 7.08
C LEU A 364 1.10 -17.69 8.61
N TRP A 365 2.10 -17.11 9.28
CA TRP A 365 2.12 -17.07 10.74
C TRP A 365 0.95 -16.26 11.32
N THR A 366 0.60 -15.10 10.79
CA THR A 366 -0.52 -14.30 11.31
C THR A 366 -1.85 -15.02 11.13
N SER A 367 -2.06 -15.65 9.97
CA SER A 367 -3.33 -16.35 9.70
C SER A 367 -3.48 -17.57 10.60
N TRP A 368 -2.38 -18.30 10.87
CA TRP A 368 -2.39 -19.40 11.83
C TRP A 368 -2.60 -18.95 13.28
N ILE A 369 -1.94 -17.86 13.70
CA ILE A 369 -2.11 -17.26 15.04
C ILE A 369 -3.56 -16.89 15.30
N MET A 370 -4.28 -16.40 14.28
CA MET A 370 -5.72 -16.11 14.40
C MET A 370 -6.57 -17.39 14.58
N SER A 371 -6.15 -18.52 14.00
CA SER A 371 -6.89 -19.79 14.13
C SER A 371 -6.54 -20.61 15.38
N ALA A 372 -5.34 -20.44 15.94
CA ALA A 372 -4.84 -21.20 17.08
C ALA A 372 -4.21 -20.27 18.13
N PRO A 373 -5.03 -19.48 18.87
CA PRO A 373 -4.54 -18.45 19.78
C PRO A 373 -3.77 -18.99 20.99
N ASP A 374 -4.05 -20.23 21.41
CA ASP A 374 -3.43 -20.83 22.59
C ASP A 374 -1.94 -21.19 22.38
N ASP A 375 -1.54 -21.43 21.13
CA ASP A 375 -0.19 -21.87 20.75
C ASP A 375 0.67 -20.75 20.13
N VAL A 376 0.24 -19.50 20.24
CA VAL A 376 0.84 -18.35 19.54
C VAL A 376 2.31 -18.16 19.88
N TRP A 377 2.70 -18.44 21.13
CA TRP A 377 4.09 -18.34 21.58
C TRP A 377 5.02 -19.30 20.80
N ILE A 378 4.55 -20.49 20.40
CA ILE A 378 5.34 -21.48 19.64
C ILE A 378 5.67 -20.90 18.26
N VAL A 379 4.65 -20.37 17.60
CA VAL A 379 4.75 -19.83 16.24
C VAL A 379 5.68 -18.63 16.22
N LEU A 380 5.51 -17.71 17.18
CA LEU A 380 6.33 -16.51 17.31
C LEU A 380 7.79 -16.83 17.66
N ALA A 381 8.04 -17.84 18.50
CA ALA A 381 9.40 -18.28 18.84
C ALA A 381 10.14 -18.85 17.62
N ILE A 382 9.49 -19.74 16.85
CA ILE A 382 10.08 -20.30 15.63
C ILE A 382 10.24 -19.21 14.55
N ALA A 383 9.27 -18.32 14.42
CA ALA A 383 9.35 -17.16 13.53
C ALA A 383 10.55 -16.27 13.86
N ALA A 384 10.81 -16.03 15.15
CA ALA A 384 11.97 -15.29 15.60
C ALA A 384 13.29 -15.95 15.15
N VAL A 385 13.43 -17.25 15.39
CA VAL A 385 14.62 -18.01 14.98
C VAL A 385 14.84 -17.93 13.47
N ALA A 386 13.78 -18.11 12.68
CA ALA A 386 13.86 -18.02 11.22
C ALA A 386 14.30 -16.61 10.76
N GLN A 387 13.79 -15.57 11.41
CA GLN A 387 14.08 -14.17 11.07
C GLN A 387 15.50 -13.75 11.47
N PHE A 388 15.97 -14.19 12.63
CA PHE A 388 17.38 -14.03 13.03
C PHE A 388 18.32 -14.78 12.09
N GLY A 389 17.96 -16.01 11.71
CA GLY A 389 18.71 -16.78 10.71
C GLY A 389 18.78 -16.05 9.37
N LEU A 390 17.67 -15.46 8.92
CA LEU A 390 17.61 -14.71 7.67
C LEU A 390 18.44 -13.41 7.72
N ALA A 391 18.47 -12.73 8.87
CA ALA A 391 19.20 -11.48 9.08
C ALA A 391 20.72 -11.60 8.92
N THR A 392 21.26 -12.83 8.85
CA THR A 392 22.67 -13.06 8.48
C THR A 392 22.98 -12.70 7.02
N ARG A 393 21.96 -12.57 6.16
CA ARG A 393 22.11 -12.13 4.76
C ARG A 393 22.20 -10.60 4.68
N ARG A 394 23.12 -10.09 3.84
CA ARG A 394 23.40 -8.64 3.66
C ARG A 394 22.15 -7.77 3.43
N THR A 395 21.14 -8.26 2.70
CA THR A 395 19.93 -7.50 2.34
C THR A 395 18.78 -7.64 3.33
N ALA A 396 18.91 -8.51 4.34
CA ALA A 396 17.84 -8.85 5.28
C ALA A 396 18.06 -8.30 6.70
N ALA A 397 19.01 -7.36 6.86
CA ALA A 397 19.32 -6.78 8.15
C ALA A 397 18.11 -6.22 8.92
N PRO A 398 17.13 -5.55 8.28
CA PRO A 398 15.94 -5.06 8.98
C PRO A 398 15.05 -6.18 9.54
N VAL A 399 15.15 -7.41 9.03
CA VAL A 399 14.33 -8.53 9.47
C VAL A 399 14.68 -8.98 10.90
N ALA A 400 15.91 -8.69 11.37
CA ALA A 400 16.32 -8.96 12.75
C ALA A 400 15.41 -8.27 13.77
N TRP A 401 14.94 -7.06 13.47
CA TRP A 401 14.00 -6.33 14.33
C TRP A 401 12.68 -7.06 14.51
N VAL A 402 12.13 -7.53 13.40
CA VAL A 402 10.86 -8.22 13.40
C VAL A 402 10.99 -9.56 14.14
N GLY A 403 12.17 -10.21 14.05
CA GLY A 403 12.50 -11.41 14.80
C GLY A 403 12.66 -11.17 16.30
N ALA A 404 13.23 -10.03 16.71
CA ALA A 404 13.35 -9.65 18.11
C ALA A 404 11.98 -9.35 18.73
N LEU A 405 11.11 -8.64 18.00
CA LEU A 405 9.73 -8.37 18.43
C LEU A 405 8.92 -9.66 18.56
N SER A 406 9.04 -10.60 17.61
CA SER A 406 8.35 -11.88 17.73
C SER A 406 8.87 -12.72 18.90
N ALA A 407 10.18 -12.69 19.17
CA ALA A 407 10.75 -13.36 20.35
C ALA A 407 10.27 -12.74 21.67
N GLU A 408 10.22 -11.40 21.76
CA GLU A 408 9.69 -10.70 22.93
C GLU A 408 8.22 -11.04 23.17
N ALA A 409 7.39 -10.98 22.12
CA ALA A 409 5.98 -11.34 22.21
C ALA A 409 5.79 -12.80 22.66
N ALA A 410 6.60 -13.73 22.14
CA ALA A 410 6.57 -15.14 22.56
C ALA A 410 6.94 -15.31 24.05
N LEU A 411 7.94 -14.56 24.53
CA LEU A 411 8.39 -14.60 25.93
C LEU A 411 7.34 -14.00 26.87
N LEU A 412 6.74 -12.87 26.51
CA LEU A 412 5.69 -12.22 27.28
C LEU A 412 4.45 -13.10 27.43
N MET A 413 4.10 -13.88 26.40
CA MET A 413 2.97 -14.81 26.45
C MET A 413 3.20 -16.02 27.37
N ARG A 414 4.45 -16.34 27.72
CA ARG A 414 4.77 -17.51 28.56
C ARG A 414 5.12 -17.15 30.00
N TRP A 415 5.32 -15.87 30.30
CA TRP A 415 5.79 -15.42 31.60
C TRP A 415 4.65 -14.78 32.41
N ASP A 416 4.15 -15.49 33.42
CA ASP A 416 3.00 -15.07 34.26
C ASP A 416 3.28 -13.89 35.21
N SER A 417 4.54 -13.44 35.31
CA SER A 417 4.96 -12.30 36.12
C SER A 417 5.82 -11.40 35.26
N THR A 418 5.50 -10.10 35.17
CA THR A 418 6.38 -9.14 34.52
C THR A 418 7.70 -9.13 35.29
N PRO A 419 8.81 -9.66 34.73
CA PRO A 419 10.05 -9.72 35.50
C PRO A 419 10.42 -8.31 35.93
N LEU A 420 10.85 -8.19 37.19
CA LEU A 420 11.30 -6.92 37.79
C LEU A 420 12.44 -6.27 36.98
N PHE A 421 13.10 -7.00 36.07
CA PHE A 421 14.20 -6.50 35.27
C PHE A 421 14.26 -7.04 33.83
N GLU A 422 14.92 -6.20 33.02
CA GLU A 422 15.25 -6.18 31.59
C GLU A 422 15.99 -7.41 31.05
N GLY A 423 15.98 -8.54 31.75
CA GLY A 423 16.69 -9.77 31.34
C GLY A 423 16.37 -10.23 29.91
N PRO A 424 15.08 -10.42 29.55
CA PRO A 424 14.73 -10.88 28.22
C PRO A 424 14.97 -9.80 27.14
N THR A 425 14.70 -8.53 27.43
CA THR A 425 14.93 -7.42 26.49
C THR A 425 16.42 -7.15 26.25
N LEU A 426 17.26 -7.26 27.28
CA LEU A 426 18.73 -7.18 27.16
C LEU A 426 19.31 -8.39 26.43
N ALA A 427 18.80 -9.61 26.68
CA ALA A 427 19.21 -10.80 25.92
C ALA A 427 18.89 -10.64 24.43
N LEU A 428 17.70 -10.12 24.11
CA LEU A 428 17.31 -9.80 22.73
C LEU A 428 18.14 -8.67 22.13
N ALA A 429 18.45 -7.62 22.91
CA ALA A 429 19.36 -6.57 22.49
C ALA A 429 20.76 -7.12 22.19
N GLY A 430 21.25 -8.08 22.98
CA GLY A 430 22.50 -8.80 22.76
C GLY A 430 22.48 -9.62 21.46
N LEU A 431 21.39 -10.34 21.18
CA LEU A 431 21.21 -11.07 19.92
C LEU A 431 21.18 -10.12 18.71
N LEU A 432 20.46 -9.01 18.81
CA LEU A 432 20.42 -7.96 17.79
C LEU A 432 21.80 -7.34 17.55
N LEU A 433 22.58 -7.11 18.61
CA LEU A 433 23.94 -6.62 18.52
C LEU A 433 24.84 -7.66 17.81
N GLY A 434 24.71 -8.94 18.17
CA GLY A 434 25.41 -10.04 17.51
C GLY A 434 25.10 -10.11 16.01
N ALA A 435 23.83 -10.00 15.63
CA ALA A 435 23.41 -9.92 14.23
C ALA A 435 23.99 -8.70 13.51
N GLY A 436 23.98 -7.53 14.15
CA GLY A 436 24.61 -6.31 13.64
C GLY A 436 26.12 -6.45 13.44
N LEU A 437 26.83 -7.07 14.39
CA LEU A 437 28.27 -7.33 14.28
C LEU A 437 28.62 -8.32 13.16
N LEU A 438 27.79 -9.32 12.91
CA LEU A 438 27.93 -10.22 11.76
C LEU A 438 27.75 -9.47 10.43
N GLN A 439 26.80 -8.53 10.37
CA GLN A 439 26.61 -7.68 9.19
C GLN A 439 27.75 -6.69 8.98
N TRP A 440 28.32 -6.20 10.07
CA TRP A 440 29.53 -5.38 10.02
C TRP A 440 30.71 -6.14 9.41
N ARG A 441 30.92 -7.40 9.84
CA ARG A 441 31.90 -8.30 9.19
C ARG A 441 31.57 -8.56 7.72
N ALA A 442 30.29 -8.61 7.37
CA ALA A 442 29.84 -8.76 5.99
C ALA A 442 29.97 -7.46 5.17
N GLY A 443 30.43 -6.34 5.71
CA GLY A 443 30.69 -5.10 4.97
C GLY A 443 29.65 -3.99 5.10
N GLU A 444 28.60 -4.15 5.91
CA GLU A 444 27.62 -3.09 6.18
C GLU A 444 28.09 -2.22 7.36
N HIS A 445 28.33 -0.93 7.12
CA HIS A 445 28.95 -0.02 8.10
C HIS A 445 27.98 1.04 8.63
N ARG A 446 26.73 1.07 8.15
CA ARG A 446 25.73 2.03 8.63
C ARG A 446 25.37 1.73 10.08
N SER A 447 25.75 2.65 10.97
CA SER A 447 25.49 2.54 12.42
C SER A 447 24.02 2.36 12.77
N SER A 448 23.09 2.89 11.96
CA SER A 448 21.64 2.71 12.11
C SER A 448 21.18 1.26 11.93
N ILE A 449 21.91 0.47 11.16
CA ILE A 449 21.61 -0.93 10.90
C ILE A 449 22.32 -1.83 11.92
N VAL A 450 23.58 -1.52 12.23
CA VAL A 450 24.43 -2.35 13.11
C VAL A 450 24.08 -2.19 14.59
N TYR A 451 23.91 -0.96 15.07
CA TYR A 451 23.72 -0.66 16.51
C TYR A 451 22.31 -0.22 16.85
N GLY A 452 21.63 0.45 15.91
CA GLY A 452 20.25 0.93 16.07
C GLY A 452 19.29 -0.10 16.67
N PRO A 453 19.18 -1.32 16.10
CA PRO A 453 18.28 -2.35 16.62
C PRO A 453 18.53 -2.71 18.08
N ALA A 454 19.79 -3.00 18.42
CA ALA A 454 20.17 -3.40 19.77
C ALA A 454 19.88 -2.30 20.80
N VAL A 455 20.25 -1.05 20.48
CA VAL A 455 20.05 0.10 21.37
C VAL A 455 18.56 0.37 21.59
N THR A 456 17.76 0.22 20.54
CA THR A 456 16.31 0.41 20.62
C THR A 456 15.69 -0.65 21.51
N MET A 457 16.02 -1.91 21.29
CA MET A 457 15.49 -3.02 22.09
C MET A 457 15.91 -2.94 23.56
N ALA A 458 17.10 -2.41 23.85
CA ALA A 458 17.59 -2.22 25.20
C ALA A 458 16.87 -1.09 25.95
N LEU A 459 16.53 0.02 25.27
CA LEU A 459 16.05 1.24 25.94
C LEU A 459 14.55 1.48 25.85
N LEU A 460 13.93 1.21 24.70
CA LEU A 460 12.54 1.63 24.45
C LEU A 460 11.51 0.86 25.28
N PRO A 461 11.58 -0.48 25.42
CA PRO A 461 10.66 -1.21 26.29
C PRO A 461 10.69 -0.69 27.74
N SER A 462 11.89 -0.46 28.28
CA SER A 462 12.07 0.12 29.63
C SER A 462 11.55 1.56 29.73
N ALA A 463 11.72 2.37 28.67
CA ALA A 463 11.18 3.74 28.62
C ALA A 463 9.64 3.75 28.65
N PHE A 464 8.98 2.82 27.94
CA PHE A 464 7.53 2.67 27.98
C PHE A 464 7.04 2.16 29.34
N MET A 465 7.75 1.19 29.93
CA MET A 465 7.38 0.66 31.25
C MET A 465 7.57 1.66 32.39
N ALA A 466 8.25 2.78 32.18
CA ALA A 466 8.30 3.90 33.13
C ALA A 466 6.95 4.63 33.27
N TRP A 467 6.01 4.43 32.33
CA TRP A 467 4.65 4.97 32.41
C TRP A 467 3.73 4.15 33.32
N VAL A 468 4.12 2.93 33.68
CA VAL A 468 3.35 2.05 34.56
C VAL A 468 3.82 2.29 36.00
N ASP A 469 2.90 2.63 36.89
CA ASP A 469 3.17 2.91 38.31
C ASP A 469 4.35 3.87 38.53
N VAL A 470 4.24 5.08 37.97
CA VAL A 470 5.33 6.08 37.79
C VAL A 470 6.13 6.42 39.07
N TRP A 471 5.53 6.23 40.25
CA TRP A 471 6.14 6.51 41.56
C TRP A 471 6.55 5.25 42.35
N SER A 472 6.40 4.07 41.76
CA SER A 472 6.88 2.83 42.37
C SER A 472 8.42 2.77 42.32
N VAL A 473 9.03 2.15 43.34
CA VAL A 473 10.49 1.94 43.38
C VAL A 473 11.02 1.28 42.09
N PRO A 474 10.38 0.23 41.52
CA PRO A 474 10.80 -0.35 40.25
C PRO A 474 10.76 0.64 39.07
N SER A 475 9.73 1.49 38.99
CA SER A 475 9.59 2.48 37.90
C SER A 475 10.65 3.57 37.98
N LEU A 476 10.96 4.06 39.19
CA LEU A 476 12.02 5.06 39.41
C LEU A 476 13.41 4.52 39.07
N VAL A 477 13.70 3.25 39.39
CA VAL A 477 14.95 2.59 38.99
C VAL A 477 15.03 2.46 37.47
N ARG A 478 13.96 2.02 36.80
CA ARG A 478 13.90 1.95 35.32
C ARG A 478 14.13 3.31 34.68
N PHE A 479 13.45 4.35 35.19
CA PHE A 479 13.65 5.72 34.73
C PHE A 479 15.11 6.17 34.87
N GLY A 480 15.74 5.94 36.04
CA GLY A 480 17.14 6.27 36.27
C GLY A 480 18.09 5.57 35.31
N VAL A 481 17.89 4.27 35.07
CA VAL A 481 18.69 3.47 34.12
C VAL A 481 18.51 3.98 32.68
N VAL A 482 17.27 4.17 32.22
CA VAL A 482 16.99 4.66 30.85
C VAL A 482 17.55 6.06 30.63
N MET A 483 17.44 6.96 31.60
CA MET A 483 17.97 8.32 31.49
C MET A 483 19.50 8.33 31.46
N THR A 484 20.16 7.62 32.37
CA THR A 484 21.62 7.59 32.44
C THR A 484 22.24 6.90 31.21
N ALA A 485 21.73 5.71 30.85
CA ALA A 485 22.19 4.97 29.69
C ALA A 485 21.84 5.70 28.37
N GLY A 486 20.61 6.22 28.24
CA GLY A 486 20.16 6.96 27.08
C GLY A 486 20.96 8.25 26.83
N ILE A 487 21.23 9.05 27.87
CA ILE A 487 22.08 10.24 27.74
C ILE A 487 23.51 9.86 27.38
N GLY A 488 24.08 8.83 28.02
CA GLY A 488 25.43 8.34 27.71
C GLY A 488 25.57 7.90 26.24
N LEU A 489 24.61 7.12 25.74
CA LEU A 489 24.59 6.66 24.35
C LEU A 489 24.32 7.80 23.35
N LEU A 490 23.48 8.76 23.71
CA LEU A 490 23.23 9.97 22.91
C LEU A 490 24.52 10.81 22.76
N LEU A 491 25.21 11.09 23.87
CA LEU A 491 26.47 11.84 23.85
C LEU A 491 27.56 11.11 23.05
N LEU A 492 27.68 9.79 23.23
CA LEU A 492 28.60 8.97 22.46
C LEU A 492 28.24 8.96 20.97
N GLY A 493 26.95 8.85 20.64
CA GLY A 493 26.42 8.87 19.28
C GLY A 493 26.69 10.20 18.58
N VAL A 494 26.48 11.32 19.27
CA VAL A 494 26.79 12.67 18.75
C VAL A 494 28.29 12.83 18.53
N LYS A 495 29.12 12.44 19.51
CA LYS A 495 30.59 12.53 19.41
C LYS A 495 31.15 11.71 18.25
N ARG A 496 30.60 10.51 18.01
CA ARG A 496 31.04 9.59 16.95
C ARG A 496 30.24 9.68 15.64
N ARG A 497 29.30 10.62 15.52
CA ARG A 497 28.39 10.77 14.36
C ARG A 497 27.64 9.48 13.99
N MET A 498 27.20 8.72 15.00
CA MET A 498 26.52 7.44 14.83
C MET A 498 25.01 7.60 15.00
N LEU A 499 24.27 7.69 13.88
CA LEU A 499 22.81 7.83 13.87
C LEU A 499 22.09 6.71 14.62
N GLY A 500 22.62 5.48 14.58
CA GLY A 500 22.03 4.33 15.30
C GLY A 500 22.06 4.45 16.82
N LEU A 501 22.92 5.29 17.38
CA LEU A 501 22.93 5.58 18.82
C LEU A 501 22.08 6.80 19.16
N VAL A 502 22.13 7.84 18.31
CA VAL A 502 21.46 9.12 18.59
C VAL A 502 19.95 8.98 18.55
N VAL A 503 19.38 8.39 17.48
CA VAL A 503 17.93 8.41 17.27
C VAL A 503 17.19 7.60 18.35
N PRO A 504 17.53 6.32 18.61
CA PRO A 504 16.81 5.53 19.61
C PRO A 504 16.96 6.09 21.03
N SER A 505 18.16 6.55 21.39
CA SER A 505 18.41 7.12 22.72
C SER A 505 17.64 8.42 22.93
N THR A 506 17.53 9.27 21.91
CA THR A 506 16.72 10.50 21.99
C THR A 506 15.25 10.18 22.22
N ILE A 507 14.72 9.20 21.48
CA ILE A 507 13.33 8.76 21.61
C ILE A 507 13.08 8.19 23.00
N ALA A 508 13.93 7.27 23.47
CA ALA A 508 13.78 6.63 24.77
C ALA A 508 13.84 7.64 25.94
N VAL A 509 14.83 8.55 25.93
CA VAL A 509 14.94 9.62 26.92
C VAL A 509 13.72 10.53 26.88
N SER A 510 13.21 10.87 25.70
CA SER A 510 12.02 11.70 25.56
C SER A 510 10.77 11.03 26.13
N ILE A 511 10.56 9.74 25.85
CA ILE A 511 9.41 8.97 26.37
C ILE A 511 9.48 8.87 27.89
N ALA A 512 10.65 8.50 28.44
CA ALA A 512 10.85 8.36 29.88
C ALA A 512 10.70 9.70 30.62
N ALA A 513 11.27 10.78 30.09
CA ALA A 513 11.13 12.12 30.65
C ALA A 513 9.68 12.62 30.61
N THR A 514 8.96 12.34 29.51
CA THR A 514 7.55 12.72 29.38
C THR A 514 6.68 12.01 30.41
N ALA A 515 6.95 10.73 30.72
CA ALA A 515 6.24 9.98 31.75
C ALA A 515 6.26 10.68 33.11
N GLN A 516 7.46 11.12 33.53
CA GLN A 516 7.67 11.79 34.82
C GLN A 516 7.07 13.20 34.85
N ILE A 517 7.17 13.95 33.74
CA ILE A 517 6.52 15.25 33.62
C ILE A 517 5.01 15.10 33.76
N PHE A 518 4.39 14.16 33.04
CA PHE A 518 2.94 13.93 33.10
C PHE A 518 2.47 13.51 34.49
N ALA A 519 3.15 12.57 35.14
CA ALA A 519 2.80 12.18 36.51
C ALA A 519 2.96 13.33 37.52
N GLY A 520 3.87 14.28 37.27
CA GLY A 520 3.99 15.52 38.04
C GLY A 520 2.90 16.56 37.75
N LEU A 521 2.30 16.54 36.56
CA LEU A 521 1.20 17.45 36.18
C LEU A 521 -0.08 17.16 36.97
N ASP A 522 -0.31 15.92 37.37
CA ASP A 522 -1.46 15.55 38.22
C ASP A 522 -1.38 16.15 39.63
N LEU A 523 -0.17 16.51 40.08
CA LEU A 523 0.08 17.20 41.35
C LEU A 523 -0.04 18.73 41.22
N LEU A 524 -0.14 19.25 40.00
CA LEU A 524 -0.23 20.68 39.71
C LEU A 524 -1.68 21.09 39.41
N PRO A 525 -2.09 22.32 39.75
CA PRO A 525 -3.38 22.85 39.31
C PRO A 525 -3.50 22.80 37.78
N ARG A 526 -4.63 22.29 37.26
CA ARG A 526 -4.87 22.05 35.81
C ARG A 526 -4.55 23.25 34.90
N TRP A 527 -4.72 24.47 35.39
CA TRP A 527 -4.41 25.69 34.63
C TRP A 527 -2.90 25.92 34.43
N LEU A 528 -2.07 25.51 35.38
CA LEU A 528 -0.61 25.60 35.29
C LEU A 528 -0.07 24.54 34.32
N ALA A 529 -0.66 23.35 34.32
CA ALA A 529 -0.35 22.29 33.35
C ALA A 529 -0.66 22.71 31.90
N LEU A 530 -1.81 23.34 31.66
CA LEU A 530 -2.17 23.91 30.37
C LEU A 530 -1.24 25.06 29.94
N GLY A 531 -0.82 25.90 30.88
CA GLY A 531 0.16 26.97 30.63
C GLY A 531 1.53 26.44 30.20
N ILE A 532 2.03 25.39 30.86
CA ILE A 532 3.30 24.74 30.52
C ILE A 532 3.20 24.03 29.16
N ALA A 533 2.12 23.30 28.90
CA ALA A 533 1.90 22.64 27.60
C ALA A 533 1.81 23.67 26.44
N GLY A 534 1.12 24.79 26.66
CA GLY A 534 1.06 25.90 25.71
C GLY A 534 2.43 26.54 25.44
N ALA A 535 3.24 26.75 26.49
CA ALA A 535 4.59 27.30 26.35
C ALA A 535 5.53 26.35 25.58
N ILE A 536 5.45 25.04 25.83
CA ILE A 536 6.21 24.02 25.10
C ILE A 536 5.81 24.00 23.62
N LEU A 537 4.51 24.05 23.31
CA LEU A 537 4.01 24.11 21.93
C LEU A 537 4.47 25.38 21.21
N LEU A 538 4.47 26.53 21.89
CA LEU A 538 4.98 27.79 21.33
C LEU A 538 6.49 27.73 21.04
N LEU A 539 7.29 27.16 21.95
CA LEU A 539 8.73 26.98 21.75
C LEU A 539 9.05 26.00 20.61
N VAL A 540 8.28 24.91 20.49
CA VAL A 540 8.43 23.95 19.38
C VAL A 540 8.01 24.58 18.05
N GLY A 541 6.89 25.33 18.03
CA GLY A 541 6.41 26.08 16.87
C GLY A 541 7.45 27.09 16.38
N ALA A 542 7.97 27.93 17.29
CA ALA A 542 8.99 28.92 16.99
C ALA A 542 10.29 28.28 16.44
N ARG A 543 10.68 27.11 16.96
CA ARG A 543 11.88 26.40 16.49
C ARG A 543 11.70 25.78 15.11
N ILE A 544 10.52 25.24 14.80
CA ILE A 544 10.21 24.71 13.46
C ILE A 544 10.17 25.83 12.43
N GLU A 545 9.59 26.97 12.80
CA GLU A 545 9.51 28.17 11.97
C GLU A 545 10.90 28.76 11.68
N TRP A 546 11.78 28.81 12.69
CA TRP A 546 13.17 29.22 12.52
C TRP A 546 13.97 28.29 11.58
N VAL A 547 13.78 26.96 11.70
CA VAL A 547 14.44 25.99 10.80
C VAL A 547 13.91 26.07 9.36
N ARG A 548 12.60 26.34 9.19
CA ARG A 548 12.01 26.55 7.86
C ARG A 548 12.46 27.87 7.23
N GLY A 549 12.52 28.95 8.02
CA GLY A 549 13.05 30.24 7.61
C GLY A 549 14.50 30.12 7.11
N LYS A 550 15.36 29.45 7.86
CA LYS A 550 16.75 29.18 7.43
C LYS A 550 16.85 28.38 6.15
N ARG A 551 15.96 27.41 5.92
CA ARG A 551 15.91 26.62 4.67
C ARG A 551 15.46 27.45 3.46
N GLN A 552 14.50 28.36 3.67
CA GLN A 552 14.04 29.28 2.64
C GLN A 552 15.11 30.32 2.30
N GLU A 553 15.78 30.88 3.31
CA GLU A 553 16.92 31.80 3.13
C GLU A 553 18.08 31.13 2.38
N THR A 554 18.43 29.87 2.71
CA THR A 554 19.45 29.13 1.96
C THR A 554 19.03 28.81 0.53
N SER A 555 17.75 28.51 0.29
CA SER A 555 17.25 28.28 -1.07
C SER A 555 17.19 29.57 -1.91
N ALA A 556 16.86 30.71 -1.29
CA ALA A 556 16.85 32.01 -1.95
C ALA A 556 18.28 32.50 -2.24
N TRP A 557 19.22 32.28 -1.31
CA TRP A 557 20.63 32.55 -1.51
C TRP A 557 21.24 31.69 -2.64
N LEU A 558 20.93 30.40 -2.69
CA LEU A 558 21.36 29.50 -3.78
C LEU A 558 20.75 29.86 -5.14
N GLN A 559 19.54 30.42 -5.15
CA GLN A 559 18.91 30.94 -6.36
C GLN A 559 19.51 32.28 -6.81
N SER A 560 20.06 33.09 -5.90
CA SER A 560 20.77 34.34 -6.23
C SER A 560 22.19 34.15 -6.76
N LEU A 561 22.70 32.91 -6.73
CA LEU A 561 24.02 32.52 -7.24
C LEU A 561 23.96 31.88 -8.65
N HIS A 562 22.77 31.74 -9.22
CA HIS A 562 22.52 31.41 -10.63
C HIS A 562 21.93 32.65 -11.32
#